data_AF-A0A285RU86-F1
#
_entry.id   AF-A0A285RU86-F1
#
_cell.length_a   1.000
_cell.length_b   1.000
_cell.length_c   1.000
_cell.angle_alpha   90.00
_cell.angle_beta   90.00
_cell.angle_gamma   90.00
#
_symmetry.space_group_name_H-M   'P 1'
#
loop_
_entity.id
_entity.type
_entity.pdbx_description
1 polymer ?
#
loop_
_entity_poly.entity_id
_entity_poly.type
_entity_poly.pdbx_seq_one_letter_code
_entity_poly.pdbx_strand_id
1 'polypeptide(L)' 'MEREDFDKVRESVRSQCGSRVVIQLDRGRNKVDIQQGVIQEAYPSVFTILVDDTETSPSQLLSFSYTDIITKEIRMKLC' A
#
# COMPACT_ATOMS: atom_id res chain seq x y z
N MET A 1 -3.57 -3.08 -23.49
CA MET A 1 -2.43 -2.66 -22.66
C MET A 1 -2.87 -2.28 -21.26
N GLU A 2 -3.88 -1.40 -21.07
CA GLU A 2 -4.20 -0.88 -19.73
C GLU A 2 -4.73 -1.89 -18.69
N ARG A 3 -5.45 -2.96 -19.08
CA ARG A 3 -6.02 -3.91 -18.10
C ARG A 3 -4.99 -4.89 -17.53
N GLU A 4 -4.04 -5.32 -18.34
CA GLU A 4 -3.05 -6.33 -17.95
C GLU A 4 -2.12 -5.84 -16.84
N ASP A 5 -1.86 -4.52 -16.78
CA ASP A 5 -1.05 -3.92 -15.72
C ASP A 5 -1.79 -3.91 -14.37
N PHE A 6 -3.09 -3.63 -14.35
CA PHE A 6 -3.90 -3.70 -13.13
C PHE A 6 -3.97 -5.11 -12.56
N ASP A 7 -4.17 -6.12 -13.40
CA ASP A 7 -4.30 -7.50 -12.93
C ASP A 7 -2.97 -8.04 -12.38
N LYS A 8 -1.83 -7.67 -12.99
CA LYS A 8 -0.50 -7.98 -12.43
C LYS A 8 -0.28 -7.34 -11.07
N VAL A 9 -0.64 -6.05 -10.92
CA VAL A 9 -0.51 -5.34 -9.63
C VAL A 9 -1.41 -6.00 -8.57
N ARG A 10 -2.66 -6.31 -8.92
CA ARG A 10 -3.60 -7.01 -8.03
C ARG A 10 -3.06 -8.35 -7.57
N GLU A 11 -2.58 -9.16 -8.50
CA GLU A 11 -2.03 -10.49 -8.19
C GLU A 11 -0.76 -10.37 -7.34
N SER A 12 0.12 -9.42 -7.66
CA SER A 12 1.32 -9.15 -6.86
C SER A 12 0.97 -8.77 -5.42
N VAL A 13 0.05 -7.82 -5.21
CA VAL A 13 -0.37 -7.41 -3.86
C VAL A 13 -1.03 -8.57 -3.12
N ARG A 14 -1.93 -9.30 -3.77
CA ARG A 14 -2.61 -10.47 -3.18
C ARG A 14 -1.62 -11.56 -2.78
N SER A 15 -0.58 -11.81 -3.58
CA SER A 15 0.46 -12.79 -3.28
C SER A 15 1.33 -12.41 -2.08
N GLN A 16 1.35 -11.11 -1.73
CA GLN A 16 2.13 -10.55 -0.63
C GLN A 16 1.31 -10.27 0.62
N CYS A 17 0.03 -10.63 0.67
CA CYS A 17 -0.76 -10.57 1.90
C CYS A 17 -0.04 -11.32 3.04
N GLY A 18 0.00 -10.69 4.22
CA GLY A 18 0.77 -11.12 5.39
C GLY A 18 2.24 -10.66 5.40
N SER A 19 2.75 -10.08 4.31
CA SER A 19 4.13 -9.59 4.25
C SER A 19 4.28 -8.19 4.85
N ARG A 20 5.42 -7.95 5.51
CA ARG A 20 5.80 -6.61 5.95
C ARG A 20 6.26 -5.76 4.77
N VAL A 21 5.81 -4.52 4.78
CA VAL A 21 6.13 -3.53 3.75
C VAL A 21 6.46 -2.19 4.38
N VAL A 22 7.36 -1.45 3.73
CA VAL A 22 7.52 -0.02 3.89
C VAL A 22 6.68 0.67 2.84
N ILE A 23 5.78 1.54 3.26
CA ILE A 23 4.96 2.37 2.38
C ILE A 23 5.45 3.80 2.38
N GLN A 24 5.47 4.39 1.19
CA GLN A 24 5.78 5.79 0.96
C GLN A 24 4.57 6.44 0.29
N LEU A 25 3.95 7.38 1.00
CA LEU A 25 2.74 8.10 0.58
C LEU A 25 3.11 9.52 0.18
N ASP A 26 2.69 9.94 -1.02
CA ASP A 26 2.82 11.35 -1.44
C ASP A 26 1.60 12.14 -0.91
N ARG A 27 1.84 13.05 0.04
CA ARG A 27 0.80 13.93 0.61
C ARG A 27 0.71 15.28 -0.12
N GLY A 28 1.33 15.41 -1.29
CA GLY A 28 1.42 16.64 -2.05
C GLY A 28 2.40 17.65 -1.45
N ARG A 29 2.56 18.82 -2.08
CA ARG A 29 3.48 19.90 -1.64
C ARG A 29 4.89 19.41 -1.25
N ASN A 30 5.41 18.41 -1.97
CA ASN A 30 6.69 17.74 -1.68
C ASN A 30 6.78 17.12 -0.28
N LYS A 31 5.64 16.76 0.32
CA LYS A 31 5.57 16.03 1.59
C LYS A 31 5.39 14.55 1.32
N VAL A 32 6.36 13.79 1.78
CA VAL A 32 6.35 12.34 1.71
C VAL A 32 6.23 11.79 3.12
N ASP A 33 5.34 10.83 3.30
CA ASP A 33 5.13 10.13 4.56
C ASP A 33 5.59 8.69 4.40
N ILE A 34 6.50 8.23 5.27
CA ILE A 34 7.06 6.88 5.22
C ILE A 34 6.61 6.12 6.47
N GLN A 35 5.96 4.98 6.26
CA GLN A 35 5.43 4.16 7.33
C GLN A 35 5.76 2.68 7.09
N GLN A 36 5.68 1.86 8.14
CA GLN A 36 5.84 0.41 8.04
C GLN A 36 4.54 -0.27 8.45
N GLY A 37 4.25 -1.40 7.83
CA GLY A 37 3.05 -2.16 8.15
C GLY A 37 3.02 -3.53 7.48
N VAL A 38 1.88 -4.20 7.61
CA VAL A 38 1.61 -5.51 7.01
C VAL A 38 0.44 -5.40 6.06
N ILE A 39 0.58 -5.93 4.84
CA ILE A 39 -0.56 -6.10 3.92
C ILE A 39 -1.52 -7.10 4.56
N GLN A 40 -2.70 -6.65 4.99
CA GLN A 40 -3.69 -7.50 5.67
C GLN A 40 -4.52 -8.27 4.65
N GLU A 41 -5.26 -7.55 3.81
CA GLU A 41 -6.21 -8.14 2.88
C GLU A 41 -6.15 -7.47 1.50
N ALA A 42 -6.46 -8.24 0.47
CA ALA A 42 -6.54 -7.76 -0.92
C ALA A 42 -7.91 -8.08 -1.50
N TYR A 43 -8.71 -7.03 -1.69
CA TYR A 43 -10.06 -7.07 -2.28
C TYR A 43 -10.01 -6.73 -3.78
N PRO A 44 -11.08 -6.96 -4.56
CA PRO A 44 -11.06 -6.70 -6.01
C PRO A 44 -10.69 -5.25 -6.41
N SER A 45 -11.05 -4.27 -5.59
CA SER A 45 -10.86 -2.84 -5.89
C SER A 45 -9.82 -2.14 -5.01
N VAL A 46 -9.56 -2.67 -3.81
CA VAL A 46 -8.69 -2.06 -2.81
C VAL A 46 -7.91 -3.14 -2.06
N PHE A 47 -6.86 -2.74 -1.37
CA PHE A 47 -6.14 -3.58 -0.41
C PHE A 47 -5.92 -2.80 0.88
N THR A 48 -5.69 -3.53 1.97
CA THR A 48 -5.53 -2.94 3.30
C THR A 48 -4.13 -3.20 3.85
N ILE A 49 -3.59 -2.20 4.55
CA ILE A 49 -2.32 -2.28 5.26
C ILE A 49 -2.57 -1.91 6.71
N LEU A 50 -2.21 -2.80 7.63
CA LEU A 50 -2.14 -2.46 9.05
C LEU A 50 -0.77 -1.83 9.30
N VAL A 51 -0.77 -0.52 9.55
CA VAL A 51 0.41 0.26 9.86
C VAL A 51 0.78 0.05 11.32
N ASP A 52 2.07 -0.12 11.59
CA ASP A 52 2.61 -0.28 12.92
C ASP A 52 2.34 0.96 13.78
N ASP A 53 2.14 0.73 15.08
CA ASP A 53 2.09 1.78 16.08
C ASP A 53 3.43 2.54 16.13
N THR A 54 3.35 3.86 16.22
CA THR A 54 4.51 4.72 16.45
C THR A 54 4.27 5.55 17.70
N GLU A 55 5.33 6.11 18.29
CA GLU A 55 5.24 6.95 19.51
C GLU A 55 4.17 8.07 19.40
N THR A 56 3.86 8.52 18.18
CA THR A 56 2.93 9.60 17.90
C THR A 56 1.59 9.16 17.30
N SER A 57 1.38 7.89 16.96
CA SER A 57 0.15 7.43 16.31
C SER A 57 -0.13 5.95 16.56
N PRO A 58 -1.35 5.58 16.97
CA PRO A 58 -1.73 4.20 17.20
C PRO A 58 -1.67 3.39 15.90
N SER A 59 -1.66 2.06 15.98
CA SER A 59 -1.79 1.21 14.78
C SER A 59 -3.07 1.55 14.00
N GLN A 60 -2.96 1.79 12.69
CA GLN A 60 -4.08 2.15 11.82
C GLN A 60 -4.22 1.18 10.66
N LEU A 61 -5.46 0.80 10.33
CA LEU A 61 -5.76 0.06 9.11
C LEU A 61 -6.02 1.07 7.98
N LEU A 62 -5.09 1.16 7.04
CA LEU A 62 -5.20 2.00 5.85
C LEU A 62 -5.71 1.18 4.67
N SER A 63 -6.51 1.80 3.80
CA SER A 63 -7.00 1.19 2.57
C SER A 63 -6.52 1.98 1.37
N PHE A 64 -6.03 1.28 0.36
CA PHE A 64 -5.49 1.86 -0.88
C PHE A 64 -6.10 1.19 -2.10
N SER A 65 -6.25 1.95 -3.17
CA SER A 65 -6.67 1.42 -4.46
C SER A 65 -5.46 0.92 -5.25
N TYR A 66 -5.69 -0.02 -6.18
CA TYR A 66 -4.63 -0.45 -7.10
C TYR A 66 -4.20 0.68 -8.05
N THR A 67 -5.08 1.64 -8.28
CA THR A 67 -4.76 2.86 -9.06
C THR A 67 -3.68 3.66 -8.35
N ASP A 68 -3.71 3.77 -7.01
CA ASP A 68 -2.74 4.55 -6.23
C ASP A 68 -1.29 4.08 -6.48
N ILE A 69 -1.10 2.77 -6.70
CA ILE A 69 0.20 2.17 -7.02
C ILE A 69 0.62 2.58 -8.44
N ILE A 70 -0.31 2.54 -9.38
CA ILE A 70 -0.09 2.83 -10.80
C ILE A 70 0.19 4.32 -11.01
N THR A 71 -0.55 5.19 -10.33
CA THR A 71 -0.37 6.66 -10.32
C THR A 71 0.81 7.10 -9.45
N LYS A 72 1.41 6.16 -8.70
CA LYS A 72 2.56 6.37 -7.81
C LYS A 72 2.27 7.30 -6.62
N GLU A 73 0.99 7.45 -6.27
CA GLU A 73 0.55 8.12 -5.04
C GLU A 73 0.99 7.33 -3.80
N ILE A 74 1.05 6.00 -3.94
CA ILE A 74 1.70 5.09 -2.98
C ILE A 74 2.82 4.32 -3.66
N ARG A 75 3.95 4.17 -2.96
CA ARG A 75 5.01 3.23 -3.31
C ARG A 75 5.22 2.26 -2.17
N MET A 76 5.40 0.99 -2.49
CA MET A 76 5.59 -0.07 -1.51
C MET A 76 6.89 -0.81 -1.78
N LYS A 77 7.56 -1.22 -0.72
CA LYS A 77 8.75 -2.08 -0.78
C LYS A 77 8.65 -3.13 0.31
N LEU A 78 8.86 -4.40 -0.05
CA LEU A 78 8.99 -5.48 0.92
C LEU A 78 10.19 -5.24 1.85
N CYS A 79 10.02 -5.53 3.13
CA CYS A 79 11.08 -5.45 4.14
C CYS A 79 12.08 -6.60 4.00
#